data_AF-A0A8E6RM07-F1
#
_entry.id   AF-A0A8E6RM07-F1
#
_cell.length_a   1.000
_cell.length_b   1.000
_cell.length_c   1.000
_cell.angle_alpha   90.00
_cell.angle_beta   90.00
_cell.angle_gamma   90.00
#
_symmetry.space_group_name_H-M   'P 1'
#
loop_
_entity.id
_entity.type
_entity.pdbx_description
1 polymer ?
#
loop_
_entity_poly.entity_id
_entity_poly.type
_entity_poly.pdbx_seq_one_letter_code
_entity_poly.pdbx_strand_id
1 'polypeptide(L)'
;MSNYGLFVKGKMLGARQRNKVNGQGYYNEIGMALKYLMVLVVPKQDQIIIRVSQALVNAGLMNQANAFIGKLVQIPVYVRAWSMEGREGVTYNVSSDGGIAEIKG
;
A
#
# COMPACT_ATOMS: atom_id res chain seq x y z
N MET A 1 -17.27 -10.87 6.00
CA MET A 1 -15.88 -11.26 5.69
C MET A 1 -15.07 -11.12 6.95
N SER A 2 -14.46 -12.20 7.41
CA SER A 2 -13.74 -12.21 8.68
C SER A 2 -12.40 -11.48 8.53
N ASN A 3 -12.22 -10.38 9.25
CA ASN A 3 -11.02 -9.53 9.20
C ASN A 3 -9.85 -10.16 9.99
N TYR A 4 -9.32 -11.29 9.51
CA TYR A 4 -8.12 -11.89 10.08
C TYR A 4 -6.91 -11.53 9.21
N GLY A 5 -5.87 -10.91 9.79
CA GLY A 5 -4.65 -10.54 9.08
C GLY A 5 -4.02 -9.23 9.54
N LEU A 6 -2.91 -8.85 8.90
CA LEU A 6 -2.29 -7.54 9.06
C LEU A 6 -2.97 -6.55 8.11
N PHE A 7 -3.22 -5.34 8.58
CA PHE A 7 -3.83 -4.30 7.78
C PHE A 7 -3.05 -3.00 7.88
N VAL A 8 -2.96 -2.29 6.76
CA VAL A 8 -2.50 -0.89 6.73
C VAL A 8 -3.74 -0.01 6.67
N LYS A 9 -3.86 0.92 7.62
CA LYS A 9 -4.90 1.95 7.67
C LYS A 9 -4.30 3.31 7.38
N GLY A 10 -4.94 4.09 6.52
CA GLY A 10 -4.41 5.39 6.13
C GLY A 10 -5.19 6.03 4.98
N LYS A 11 -4.79 7.25 4.62
CA LYS A 11 -5.38 7.98 3.50
C LYS A 11 -4.82 7.43 2.19
N MET A 12 -5.70 7.04 1.26
CA MET A 12 -5.29 6.57 -0.06
C MET A 12 -4.69 7.73 -0.88
N LEU A 13 -3.46 7.54 -1.37
CA LEU A 13 -2.78 8.51 -2.23
C LEU A 13 -2.91 8.16 -3.72
N GLY A 14 -3.29 6.92 -4.02
CA GLY A 14 -3.46 6.40 -5.38
C GLY A 14 -2.50 5.26 -5.69
N ALA A 15 -2.53 4.81 -6.94
CA ALA A 15 -1.75 3.69 -7.42
C ALA A 15 -0.96 4.06 -8.67
N ARG A 16 0.25 3.49 -8.81
CA ARG A 16 1.13 3.73 -9.95
C ARG A 16 1.91 2.49 -10.36
N GLN A 17 2.40 2.51 -11.59
CA GLN A 17 3.44 1.59 -12.05
C GLN A 17 4.78 2.33 -12.06
N ARG A 18 5.81 1.73 -11.46
CA ARG A 18 7.15 2.30 -11.38
C ARG A 18 8.15 1.36 -12.04
N ASN A 19 8.98 1.88 -12.94
CA ASN A 19 10.02 1.09 -13.60
C ASN A 19 10.98 0.51 -12.55
N LYS A 20 11.40 -0.75 -12.76
CA LYS A 20 12.49 -1.33 -11.98
C LYS A 20 13.80 -0.68 -12.43
N VAL A 21 14.60 -0.22 -11.47
CA VAL A 21 15.85 0.52 -11.76
C VAL A 21 16.92 -0.40 -12.36
N ASN A 22 16.95 -1.68 -11.97
CA ASN A 22 17.98 -2.65 -12.35
C ASN A 22 17.41 -3.93 -12.99
N GLY A 23 16.35 -3.84 -13.78
CA GLY A 23 15.80 -5.03 -14.43
C GLY A 23 14.63 -4.74 -15.36
N GLN A 24 14.20 -5.77 -16.08
CA GLN A 24 13.02 -5.67 -16.95
C GLN A 24 11.72 -5.66 -16.12
N GLY A 25 10.80 -4.79 -16.52
CA GLY A 25 9.44 -4.70 -15.98
C GLY A 25 9.23 -3.59 -14.95
N TYR A 26 8.08 -3.68 -14.27
CA TYR A 26 7.55 -2.62 -13.40
C TYR A 26 7.21 -3.19 -12.03
N TYR A 27 7.22 -2.31 -11.03
CA TYR A 27 6.52 -2.54 -9.78
C TYR A 27 5.16 -1.87 -9.83
N ASN A 28 4.13 -2.61 -9.41
CA ASN A 28 2.82 -2.04 -9.15
C ASN A 28 2.75 -1.63 -7.68
N GLU A 29 2.43 -0.37 -7.43
CA GLU A 29 2.52 0.27 -6.12
C GLU A 29 1.20 0.98 -5.78
N ILE A 30 0.74 0.81 -4.54
CA ILE A 30 -0.29 1.64 -3.91
C ILE A 30 0.39 2.50 -2.85
N GLY A 31 0.13 3.80 -2.90
CA GLY A 31 0.59 4.75 -1.89
C GLY A 31 -0.49 4.96 -0.83
N MET A 32 -0.09 4.85 0.44
CA MET A 32 -0.92 5.23 1.57
C MET A 32 -0.21 6.23 2.46
N ALA A 33 -0.94 7.25 2.88
CA ALA A 33 -0.49 8.18 3.89
C ALA A 33 -0.94 7.69 5.27
N LEU A 34 0.02 7.48 6.16
CA LEU A 34 -0.22 7.19 7.56
C LEU A 34 -0.43 8.52 8.28
N LYS A 35 -1.54 8.65 9.01
CA LYS A 35 -1.75 9.83 9.85
C LYS A 35 -0.91 9.66 11.11
N TYR A 36 0.20 10.38 11.18
CA TYR A 36 0.97 10.51 12.41
C TYR A 36 0.28 11.54 13.32
N LEU A 37 -0.02 11.15 14.55
CA LEU A 37 -0.53 12.06 15.57
C LEU A 37 0.69 12.65 16.28
N MET A 38 1.14 13.84 15.88
CA MET A 38 2.16 14.54 16.68
C MET A 38 1.92 16.05 16.76
N VAL A 39 2.19 16.49 17.97
CA VAL A 39 2.02 17.79 18.62
C VAL A 39 2.55 18.96 17.77
N LEU A 40 1.63 19.87 17.44
CA LEU A 40 1.72 21.33 17.33
C LEU A 40 2.69 22.08 16.37
N VAL A 41 3.57 21.47 15.56
CA VAL A 41 4.49 22.35 14.75
C VAL A 41 4.55 22.09 13.24
N VAL A 42 4.51 20.86 12.71
CA VAL A 42 4.35 20.62 11.25
C VAL A 42 3.73 19.23 11.06
N PRO A 43 2.64 19.06 10.31
CA PRO A 43 2.15 17.72 9.98
C PRO A 43 3.14 17.06 9.01
N LYS A 44 4.06 16.23 9.53
CA LYS A 44 4.77 15.25 8.71
C LYS A 44 3.83 14.08 8.45
N GLN A 45 3.57 13.80 7.17
CA GLN A 45 2.76 12.67 6.74
C GLN A 45 3.70 11.57 6.27
N ASP A 46 3.80 10.49 7.05
CA ASP A 46 4.56 9.32 6.63
C ASP A 46 3.81 8.59 5.50
N GLN A 47 4.55 8.19 4.48
CA GLN A 47 4.01 7.43 3.36
C GLN A 47 4.52 5.99 3.42
N ILE A 48 3.60 5.04 3.21
CA ILE A 48 3.92 3.64 3.01
C ILE A 48 3.57 3.23 1.58
N ILE A 49 4.42 2.40 1.00
CA ILE A 49 4.23 1.83 -0.33
C ILE A 49 3.87 0.35 -0.17
N ILE A 50 2.74 -0.03 -0.73
CA ILE A 50 2.26 -1.41 -0.75
C ILE A 50 2.39 -1.96 -2.16
N ARG A 51 3.04 -3.11 -2.32
CA ARG A 51 3.23 -3.80 -3.58
C ARG A 51 1.96 -4.55 -3.99
N VAL A 52 1.68 -4.53 -5.28
CA VAL A 52 0.57 -5.27 -5.89
C VAL A 52 1.12 -6.30 -6.86
N SER A 53 0.70 -7.56 -6.73
CA SER A 53 1.09 -8.62 -7.67
C SER A 53 0.38 -8.41 -9.02
N GLN A 54 0.96 -8.92 -10.09
CA GLN A 54 0.37 -8.76 -11.43
C GLN A 54 -1.04 -9.38 -11.52
N ALA A 55 -1.28 -10.50 -10.83
CA ALA A 55 -2.60 -11.12 -10.78
C ALA A 55 -3.67 -10.18 -10.21
N LEU A 56 -3.33 -9.44 -9.14
CA LEU A 56 -4.24 -8.47 -8.52
C LEU A 56 -4.41 -7.20 -9.36
N VAL A 57 -3.38 -6.80 -10.13
CA VAL A 57 -3.54 -5.74 -11.13
C VAL A 57 -4.55 -6.15 -12.19
N ASN A 58 -4.45 -7.37 -12.70
CA ASN A 58 -5.38 -7.91 -13.69
C ASN A 58 -6.80 -8.04 -13.13
N ALA A 59 -6.95 -8.26 -11.82
CA ALA A 59 -8.23 -8.23 -11.12
C ALA A 59 -8.80 -6.81 -10.90
N GLY A 60 -8.12 -5.76 -11.36
CA GLY A 60 -8.61 -4.38 -11.31
C GLY A 60 -8.26 -3.61 -10.04
N LEU A 61 -7.40 -4.14 -9.17
CA LEU A 61 -7.09 -3.54 -7.87
C LEU A 61 -6.51 -2.12 -7.99
N MET A 62 -5.74 -1.84 -9.05
CA MET A 62 -5.18 -0.51 -9.29
C MET A 62 -6.27 0.54 -9.55
N ASN A 63 -7.31 0.16 -10.30
CA ASN A 63 -8.45 1.03 -10.56
C ASN A 63 -9.27 1.25 -9.29
N GLN A 64 -9.47 0.20 -8.49
CA GLN A 64 -10.11 0.31 -7.18
C GLN A 64 -9.34 1.25 -6.25
N ALA A 65 -8.02 1.14 -6.17
CA ALA A 65 -7.18 2.03 -5.37
C ALA A 65 -7.33 3.49 -5.80
N ASN A 66 -7.34 3.75 -7.10
CA ASN A 66 -7.51 5.10 -7.64
C ASN A 66 -8.92 5.67 -7.37
N ALA A 67 -9.96 4.83 -7.33
CA ALA A 67 -11.32 5.26 -6.96
C ALA A 67 -11.43 5.70 -5.48
N PHE A 68 -10.48 5.27 -4.64
CA PHE A 68 -10.44 5.64 -3.22
C PHE A 68 -9.52 6.82 -2.88
N ILE A 69 -8.90 7.49 -3.87
CA ILE A 69 -7.98 8.62 -3.63
C ILE A 69 -8.62 9.65 -2.69
N GLY A 70 -7.88 10.04 -1.66
CA GLY A 70 -8.30 11.02 -0.67
C GLY A 70 -9.13 10.44 0.49
N LYS A 71 -9.64 9.21 0.37
CA LYS A 71 -10.45 8.56 1.40
C LYS A 71 -9.58 7.81 2.41
N LEU A 72 -10.12 7.62 3.62
CA LEU A 72 -9.53 6.76 4.63
C LEU A 72 -9.86 5.30 4.29
N VAL A 73 -8.85 4.46 4.12
CA VAL A 73 -9.02 3.06 3.72
C VAL A 73 -8.21 2.11 4.60
N GLN A 74 -8.60 0.85 4.55
CA GLN A 74 -7.91 -0.28 5.12
C GLN A 74 -7.53 -1.25 3.99
N ILE A 75 -6.26 -1.66 3.93
CA ILE A 75 -5.74 -2.64 2.97
C ILE A 75 -5.19 -3.85 3.73
N PRO A 76 -5.64 -5.08 3.46
CA PRO A 76 -5.08 -6.28 4.05
C PRO A 76 -3.76 -6.59 3.36
N VAL A 77 -2.71 -6.70 4.16
CA VAL A 77 -1.35 -6.92 3.68
C VAL A 77 -0.74 -8.17 4.28
N TYR A 78 0.20 -8.76 3.55
CA TYR A 78 1.22 -9.61 4.15
C TYR A 78 2.58 -8.93 4.02
N VAL A 79 3.43 -9.21 5.00
CA VAL A 79 4.72 -8.55 5.15
C VAL A 79 5.83 -9.54 4.79
N ARG A 80 6.77 -9.09 3.96
CA ARG A 80 7.96 -9.85 3.61
C ARG A 80 9.21 -9.09 4.03
N ALA A 81 9.91 -9.61 5.02
CA ALA A 81 11.25 -9.15 5.35
C ALA A 81 12.24 -9.61 4.28
N TRP A 82 13.25 -8.79 4.00
CA TRP A 82 14.33 -9.14 3.09
C TRP A 82 15.64 -8.51 3.59
N SER A 83 16.73 -9.16 3.23
CA SER A 83 18.09 -8.66 3.43
C SER A 83 18.89 -8.93 2.15
N MET A 84 19.50 -7.90 1.59
CA MET A 84 20.32 -7.97 0.37
C MET A 84 21.47 -6.97 0.48
N GLU A 85 22.70 -7.43 0.22
CA GLU A 85 23.90 -6.58 0.12
C GLU A 85 24.09 -5.62 1.32
N GLY A 86 23.90 -6.13 2.54
CA GLY A 86 24.05 -5.35 3.78
C GLY A 86 22.91 -4.35 4.04
N ARG A 87 21.82 -4.41 3.27
CA ARG A 87 20.60 -3.64 3.50
C ARG A 87 19.47 -4.57 3.92
N GLU A 88 18.74 -4.15 4.93
CA GLU A 88 17.55 -4.83 5.40
C GLU A 88 16.31 -3.98 5.13
N GLY A 89 15.19 -4.65 4.94
CA GLY A 89 13.95 -3.94 4.72
C GLY A 89 12.73 -4.83 4.81
N VAL A 90 11.60 -4.16 4.73
CA VAL A 90 10.29 -4.77 4.82
C VAL A 90 9.46 -4.34 3.63
N THR A 91 8.84 -5.31 2.96
CA THR A 91 7.90 -5.06 1.87
C THR A 91 6.50 -5.43 2.29
N TYR A 92 5.58 -4.48 2.14
CA TYR A 92 4.14 -4.71 2.32
C TYR A 92 3.55 -5.12 0.98
N ASN A 93 2.77 -6.17 0.95
CA ASN A 93 2.14 -6.68 -0.27
C ASN A 93 0.64 -6.83 -0.03
N VAL A 94 -0.18 -6.51 -1.02
CA VAL A 94 -1.63 -6.75 -0.91
C VAL A 94 -1.89 -8.25 -0.87
N SER A 95 -2.73 -8.66 0.09
CA SER A 95 -3.02 -10.08 0.36
C SER A 95 -4.18 -10.65 -0.47
N SER A 96 -5.11 -9.82 -0.95
CA SER A 96 -6.27 -10.26 -1.74
C SER A 96 -6.87 -9.16 -2.62
N ASP A 97 -7.73 -9.57 -3.56
CA ASP A 97 -8.47 -8.73 -4.51
C ASP A 97 -9.68 -8.01 -3.89
N GLY A 98 -10.27 -8.54 -2.82
CA GLY A 98 -11.21 -7.81 -1.95
C GLY A 98 -10.57 -6.66 -1.14
N GLY A 99 -9.32 -6.32 -1.43
CA GLY A 99 -8.34 -5.77 -0.50
C GLY A 99 -8.34 -4.26 -0.25
N ILE A 100 -9.36 -3.49 -0.63
CA ILE A 100 -9.43 -2.07 -0.26
C ILE A 100 -10.82 -1.75 0.26
N ALA A 101 -10.91 -1.56 1.57
CA ALA A 101 -12.15 -1.18 2.25
C ALA A 101 -12.07 0.28 2.71
N GLU A 102 -13.04 1.10 2.32
CA GLU A 102 -13.22 2.44 2.89
C GLU A 102 -13.63 2.33 4.36
N ILE A 103 -12.94 3.06 5.22
CA ILE A 103 -13.28 3.20 6.63
C ILE A 103 -14.18 4.43 6.74
N LYS A 104 -15.47 4.20 6.98
CA LYS A 104 -16.38 5.28 7.35
C LYS A 104 -16.06 5.69 8.78
N GLY A 105 -15.61 6.94 8.95
CA GLY A 105 -15.49 7.61 10.24
C GLY A 105 -16.80 8.25 10.65
#